data_AF-A0A257AUN7-F1
#
_entry.id   AF-A0A257AUN7-F1
#
_cell.length_a   1.000
_cell.length_b   1.000
_cell.length_c   1.000
_cell.angle_alpha   90.00
_cell.angle_beta   90.00
_cell.angle_gamma   90.00
#
_symmetry.space_group_name_H-M   'P 1'
#
loop_
_entity.id
_entity.type
_entity.pdbx_description
1 polymer ?
#
loop_
_entity_poly.entity_id
_entity_poly.type
_entity_poly.pdbx_seq_one_letter_code
_entity_poly.pdbx_strand_id
1 'polypeptide(L)'
;MNVEMWRHPATQENLARLRARGVWIVEPEAGFLACGMTGEGRLADPERIVALTLQALDERARPGGALGGAAESAKSLAGHHVLVTAGPTIEDIDPVRYLTNRSSGKMGYAMARAALDRGATVTLISGPTRLQ
;
A
#
# COMPACT_ATOMS: atom_id res chain seq x y z
N MET A 1 -23.31 3.65 -5.70
CA MET A 1 -24.43 4.61 -5.65
C MET A 1 -25.07 4.68 -7.04
N ASN A 2 -26.38 4.94 -7.15
CA ASN A 2 -27.03 5.10 -8.45
C ASN A 2 -26.49 6.35 -9.20
N VAL A 3 -26.50 6.34 -10.54
CA VAL A 3 -25.99 7.43 -11.39
C VAL A 3 -26.68 8.77 -11.13
N GLU A 4 -28.00 8.77 -10.90
CA GLU A 4 -28.77 9.99 -10.60
C GLU A 4 -28.38 10.56 -9.24
N MET A 5 -28.15 9.70 -8.25
CA MET A 5 -27.67 10.11 -6.93
C MET A 5 -26.24 10.66 -7.01
N TRP A 6 -25.38 10.08 -7.86
CA TRP A 6 -24.03 10.58 -8.10
C TRP A 6 -24.05 11.97 -8.75
N ARG A 7 -24.87 12.15 -9.79
CA ARG A 7 -24.98 13.41 -10.54
C ARG A 7 -25.80 14.48 -9.82
N HIS A 8 -26.53 14.12 -8.76
CA HIS A 8 -27.36 15.06 -8.03
C HIS A 8 -26.54 16.28 -7.54
N PRO A 9 -27.04 17.52 -7.71
CA PRO A 9 -26.30 18.74 -7.36
C PRO A 9 -25.79 18.75 -5.92
N ALA A 10 -26.59 18.27 -4.97
CA ALA A 10 -26.17 18.19 -3.56
C ALA A 10 -24.97 17.24 -3.36
N THR A 11 -24.90 16.13 -4.09
CA THR A 11 -23.77 15.19 -4.03
C THR A 11 -22.51 15.85 -4.59
N GLN A 12 -22.63 16.50 -5.74
CA GLN A 12 -21.50 17.21 -6.38
C GLN A 12 -20.98 18.36 -5.52
N GLU A 13 -21.86 19.12 -4.87
CA GLU A 13 -21.49 20.16 -3.92
C GLU A 13 -20.77 19.58 -2.69
N ASN A 14 -21.26 18.48 -2.13
CA ASN A 14 -20.61 17.80 -1.01
C ASN A 14 -19.21 17.30 -1.38
N LEU A 15 -19.04 16.71 -2.57
CA LEU A 15 -17.73 16.29 -3.08
C LEU A 15 -16.78 17.47 -3.24
N ALA A 16 -17.25 18.59 -3.79
CA ALA A 16 -16.45 19.81 -3.91
C ALA A 16 -15.98 20.32 -2.53
N ARG A 17 -16.89 20.35 -1.54
CA ARG A 17 -16.56 20.73 -0.15
C ARG A 17 -15.54 19.78 0.49
N LEU A 18 -15.66 18.47 0.26
CA LEU A 18 -14.71 17.47 0.76
C LEU A 18 -13.32 17.66 0.14
N ARG A 19 -13.25 17.84 -1.19
CA ARG A 19 -11.99 18.13 -1.89
C ARG A 19 -11.35 19.42 -1.39
N ALA A 20 -12.13 20.49 -1.18
CA ALA A 20 -11.66 21.75 -0.61
C ALA A 20 -11.10 21.61 0.81
N ARG A 21 -11.57 20.62 1.58
CA ARG A 21 -11.04 20.28 2.92
C ARG A 21 -9.81 19.35 2.87
N GLY A 22 -9.30 19.03 1.67
CA GLY A 22 -8.17 18.12 1.49
C GLY A 22 -8.53 16.64 1.63
N VAL A 23 -9.82 16.28 1.60
CA VAL A 23 -10.24 14.88 1.58
C VAL A 23 -10.01 14.31 0.19
N TRP A 24 -9.30 13.19 0.13
CA TRP A 24 -9.10 12.45 -1.10
C TRP A 24 -10.33 11.61 -1.42
N ILE A 25 -10.81 11.74 -2.65
CA ILE A 25 -11.98 11.01 -3.13
C ILE A 25 -11.50 9.94 -4.09
N VAL A 26 -11.87 8.69 -3.81
CA VAL A 26 -11.79 7.63 -4.81
C VAL A 26 -13.01 7.77 -5.71
N GLU A 27 -12.78 8.17 -6.95
CA GLU A 27 -13.86 8.33 -7.93
C GLU A 27 -14.54 6.99 -8.20
N PRO A 28 -15.88 6.97 -8.34
CA PRO A 28 -16.60 5.77 -8.71
C PRO A 28 -16.29 5.37 -10.15
N GLU A 29 -16.46 4.09 -10.44
CA GLU A 29 -16.35 3.56 -11.79
C GLU A 29 -17.71 3.55 -12.50
N ALA A 30 -17.66 3.38 -13.82
CA ALA A 30 -18.83 3.05 -14.60
C ALA A 30 -19.03 1.53 -14.62
N GLY A 31 -20.26 1.06 -14.47
CA GLY A 31 -20.56 -0.36 -14.57
C GLY A 31 -22.01 -0.69 -14.24
N PHE A 32 -22.28 -1.99 -14.11
CA PHE A 32 -23.61 -2.47 -13.75
C PHE A 32 -23.93 -2.10 -12.30
N LEU A 33 -25.08 -1.46 -12.10
CA LEU A 33 -25.55 -0.98 -10.81
C LEU A 33 -26.66 -1.90 -10.28
N ALA A 34 -26.85 -1.91 -8.96
CA ALA A 34 -27.86 -2.76 -8.30
C ALA A 34 -29.31 -2.50 -8.76
N CYS A 35 -29.58 -1.34 -9.37
CA CYS A 35 -30.88 -0.99 -9.97
C CYS A 35 -31.09 -1.55 -11.39
N GLY A 36 -30.13 -2.31 -11.94
CA GLY A 36 -30.21 -2.87 -13.29
C GLY A 36 -29.74 -1.93 -14.40
N MET A 37 -29.29 -0.72 -14.07
CA MET A 37 -28.75 0.26 -15.03
C MET A 37 -27.22 0.16 -15.12
N THR A 38 -26.66 0.56 -16.25
CA THR A 38 -25.20 0.73 -16.42
C THR A 38 -24.87 2.21 -16.42
N GLY A 39 -23.98 2.64 -15.53
CA GLY A 39 -23.60 4.06 -15.40
C GLY A 39 -22.54 4.31 -14.36
N GLU A 40 -22.17 5.58 -14.23
CA GLU A 40 -21.23 6.07 -13.21
C GLU A 40 -21.84 5.96 -11.81
N GLY A 41 -21.00 5.71 -10.81
CA GLY A 41 -21.43 5.56 -9.42
C GLY A 41 -21.21 4.15 -8.87
N ARG A 42 -20.73 3.20 -9.67
CA ARG A 42 -20.27 1.89 -9.16
C ARG A 42 -19.09 2.12 -8.22
N LEU A 43 -19.06 1.40 -7.10
CA LEU A 43 -17.90 1.42 -6.21
C LEU A 43 -16.67 0.99 -7.02
N ALA A 44 -15.57 1.74 -6.91
CA ALA A 44 -14.31 1.35 -7.55
C ALA A 44 -13.90 -0.05 -7.09
N ASP A 45 -13.20 -0.79 -7.95
CA ASP A 45 -12.78 -2.14 -7.58
C ASP A 45 -11.90 -2.12 -6.31
N PRO A 46 -12.03 -3.11 -5.41
CA PRO A 46 -11.33 -3.10 -4.12
C PRO A 46 -9.81 -2.89 -4.25
N GLU A 47 -9.18 -3.48 -5.26
CA GLU A 47 -7.76 -3.34 -5.57
C GLU A 47 -7.40 -1.88 -5.92
N ARG A 48 -8.27 -1.19 -6.66
CA ARG A 48 -8.13 0.24 -6.99
C ARG A 48 -8.21 1.10 -5.74
N ILE A 49 -9.19 0.82 -4.87
CA ILE A 49 -9.37 1.54 -3.59
C ILE A 49 -8.11 1.38 -2.73
N VAL A 50 -7.61 0.14 -2.58
CA VAL A 50 -6.39 -0.14 -1.80
C VAL A 50 -5.19 0.59 -2.38
N ALA A 51 -4.99 0.54 -3.70
CA ALA A 51 -3.86 1.22 -4.35
C ALA A 51 -3.88 2.75 -4.12
N LEU A 52 -5.03 3.39 -4.31
CA LEU A 52 -5.17 4.84 -4.09
C LEU A 52 -5.03 5.22 -2.61
N THR A 53 -5.49 4.36 -1.70
CA THR A 53 -5.33 4.58 -0.26
C THR A 53 -3.87 4.50 0.15
N LEU A 54 -3.12 3.51 -0.35
CA LEU A 54 -1.69 3.40 -0.09
C LEU A 54 -0.92 4.61 -0.63
N GLN A 55 -1.24 5.06 -1.84
CA GLN A 55 -0.66 6.28 -2.40
C GLN A 55 -0.93 7.52 -1.52
N ALA A 56 -2.14 7.63 -0.97
CA ALA A 56 -2.51 8.72 -0.05
C ALA A 56 -1.69 8.71 1.24
N LEU A 57 -1.42 7.53 1.78
CA LEU A 57 -0.61 7.36 2.97
C LEU A 57 0.87 7.65 2.69
N ASP A 58 1.38 7.21 1.53
CA ASP A 58 2.76 7.49 1.10
C ASP A 58 2.99 9.00 0.90
N GLU A 59 2.05 9.71 0.28
CA GLU A 59 2.16 11.17 0.11
C GLU A 59 2.15 11.93 1.43
N ARG A 60 1.45 11.42 2.46
CA ARG A 60 1.53 11.95 3.83
C ARG A 60 2.85 11.62 4.52
N ALA A 61 3.44 10.46 4.22
CA ALA A 61 4.71 10.03 4.81
C ALA A 61 5.94 10.68 4.16
N ARG A 62 5.80 11.29 2.98
CA ARG A 62 6.91 11.96 2.29
C ARG A 62 7.39 13.20 3.04
N PRO A 63 8.71 13.41 3.17
CA PRO A 63 9.26 14.63 3.73
C PRO A 63 8.89 15.83 2.86
N GLY A 64 8.13 16.77 3.42
CA GLY A 64 7.57 17.92 2.70
C GLY A 64 6.21 17.68 2.03
N GLY A 65 5.54 16.55 2.30
CA GLY A 65 4.17 16.31 1.86
C GLY A 65 3.20 17.36 2.42
N ALA A 66 2.15 17.69 1.66
CA ALA A 66 1.18 18.75 1.95
C ALA A 66 0.38 18.56 3.27
N LEU A 67 0.56 17.43 3.96
CA LEU A 67 -0.16 17.04 5.17
C LEU A 67 0.88 16.57 6.19
N GLY A 68 1.37 17.51 7.01
CA GLY A 68 2.53 17.35 7.89
C GLY A 68 2.53 16.08 8.73
N GLY A 69 3.49 15.21 8.45
CA GLY A 69 3.97 14.12 9.29
C GLY A 69 5.49 14.12 9.26
N ALA A 70 6.13 13.91 10.41
CA ALA A 70 7.54 14.14 10.66
C ALA A 70 8.46 13.68 9.51
N ALA A 71 9.02 14.66 8.81
CA ALA A 71 10.12 14.53 7.87
C ALA A 71 11.41 14.18 8.64
N GLU A 72 11.43 13.08 9.39
CA GLU A 72 12.66 12.58 10.00
C GLU A 72 13.48 11.82 8.96
N SER A 73 14.15 12.63 8.15
CA SER A 73 15.32 12.33 7.32
C SER A 73 15.11 11.20 6.30
N ALA A 74 14.88 11.64 5.05
CA ALA A 74 14.91 10.82 3.83
C ALA A 74 16.19 9.95 3.69
N LYS A 75 17.20 10.17 4.51
CA LYS A 75 18.49 9.47 4.48
C LYS A 75 19.00 9.14 5.88
N SER A 76 18.11 8.90 6.85
CA SER A 76 18.51 8.68 8.24
C SER A 76 19.46 7.49 8.45
N LEU A 77 19.53 6.56 7.49
CA LEU A 77 20.41 5.40 7.52
C LEU A 77 21.55 5.47 6.49
N ALA A 78 21.80 6.63 5.89
CA ALA A 78 22.92 6.81 4.98
C ALA A 78 24.26 6.48 5.65
N GLY A 79 25.10 5.72 4.95
CA GLY A 79 26.40 5.26 5.45
C GLY A 79 26.34 4.04 6.37
N HIS A 80 25.14 3.53 6.71
CA HIS A 80 25.00 2.30 7.47
C HIS A 80 24.83 1.08 6.56
N HIS A 81 25.37 -0.05 7.02
CA HIS A 81 25.11 -1.37 6.45
C HIS A 81 24.12 -2.11 7.33
N VAL A 82 22.98 -2.53 6.76
CA VAL A 82 21.92 -3.25 7.47
C VAL A 82 21.81 -4.66 6.92
N LEU A 83 22.02 -5.65 7.79
CA LEU A 83 21.78 -7.06 7.49
C LEU A 83 20.35 -7.42 7.91
N VAL A 84 19.59 -7.99 6.99
CA VAL A 84 18.22 -8.48 7.25
C VAL A 84 18.16 -9.96 6.89
N THR A 85 17.60 -10.78 7.78
CA THR A 85 17.22 -12.16 7.48
C THR A 85 15.71 -12.23 7.31
N ALA A 86 15.22 -12.89 6.26
CA ALA A 86 13.78 -12.94 5.98
C ALA A 86 13.37 -14.26 5.33
N GLY A 87 12.14 -14.69 5.58
CA GLY A 87 11.59 -15.94 5.04
C GLY A 87 11.66 -17.09 6.04
N PRO A 88 11.21 -18.29 5.62
CA PRO A 88 11.25 -19.47 6.46
C PRO A 88 12.66 -20.06 6.53
N THR A 89 12.90 -20.93 7.50
CA THR A 89 14.08 -21.81 7.53
C THR A 89 13.66 -23.23 7.17
N ILE A 90 14.56 -24.02 6.61
CA ILE A 90 14.35 -25.43 6.28
C ILE A 90 15.43 -26.23 7.00
N GLU A 91 15.00 -27.22 7.79
CA GLU A 91 15.87 -28.22 8.41
C GLU A 91 15.51 -29.58 7.84
N ASP A 92 16.43 -30.19 7.08
CA ASP A 92 16.19 -31.47 6.43
C ASP A 92 16.18 -32.62 7.46
N ILE A 93 15.15 -33.45 7.41
CA ILE A 93 15.11 -34.72 8.17
C ILE A 93 15.74 -35.83 7.31
N ASP A 94 15.41 -35.82 6.02
CA ASP A 94 15.90 -36.71 4.97
C ASP A 94 15.73 -36.00 3.61
N PRO A 95 16.16 -36.58 2.47
CA PRO A 95 16.08 -35.90 1.17
C PRO A 95 14.68 -35.50 0.69
N VAL A 96 13.61 -35.94 1.36
CA VAL A 96 12.21 -35.67 0.97
C VAL A 96 11.47 -34.83 2.02
N ARG A 97 11.77 -35.01 3.31
CA ARG A 97 11.04 -34.38 4.41
C ARG A 97 11.92 -33.37 5.14
N TYR A 98 11.31 -32.26 5.52
CA TYR A 98 11.97 -31.21 6.27
C TYR A 98 11.02 -30.56 7.29
N LEU A 99 11.60 -29.96 8.32
CA LEU A 99 10.91 -29.08 9.26
C LEU A 99 11.08 -27.63 8.79
N THR A 100 9.98 -26.88 8.84
CA THR A 100 9.99 -25.46 8.49
C THR A 100 9.01 -24.68 9.36
N ASN A 101 9.16 -23.37 9.38
CA ASN A 101 8.20 -22.45 9.98
C ASN A 101 7.33 -21.80 8.89
N ARG A 102 6.15 -21.27 9.28
CA ARG A 102 5.21 -20.63 8.34
C ARG A 102 5.53 -19.15 8.07
N SER A 103 6.79 -18.75 8.19
CA SER A 103 7.18 -17.38 7.86
C SER A 103 6.98 -17.12 6.37
N SER A 104 6.19 -16.09 6.05
CA SER A 104 6.03 -15.64 4.68
C SER A 104 7.23 -14.81 4.17
N GLY A 105 8.06 -14.30 5.09
CA GLY A 105 9.15 -13.36 4.79
C GLY A 105 8.72 -11.91 4.55
N LYS A 106 7.42 -11.62 4.43
CA LYS A 106 6.91 -10.29 4.05
C LYS A 106 7.43 -9.16 4.93
N MET A 107 7.47 -9.35 6.25
CA MET A 107 7.97 -8.31 7.16
C MET A 107 9.45 -8.02 6.97
N GLY A 108 10.29 -9.06 6.85
CA GLY A 108 11.72 -8.87 6.65
C GLY A 108 12.02 -8.16 5.32
N TYR A 109 11.30 -8.52 4.25
CA TYR A 109 11.40 -7.81 2.96
C TYR A 109 10.96 -6.34 3.07
N ALA A 110 9.87 -6.07 3.79
CA ALA A 110 9.41 -4.69 4.03
C ALA A 110 10.43 -3.88 4.83
N MET A 111 11.05 -4.48 5.85
CA MET A 111 12.13 -3.83 6.62
C MET A 111 13.37 -3.58 5.78
N ALA A 112 13.77 -4.53 4.92
CA ALA A 112 14.88 -4.36 3.99
C ALA A 112 14.62 -3.21 3.01
N ARG A 113 13.40 -3.14 2.44
CA ARG A 113 12.98 -2.03 1.58
C ARG A 113 13.02 -0.69 2.32
N ALA A 114 12.43 -0.62 3.51
CA ALA A 114 12.41 0.60 4.31
C ALA A 114 13.82 1.07 4.70
N ALA A 115 14.74 0.16 5.00
CA ALA A 115 16.13 0.50 5.30
C ALA A 115 16.85 1.07 4.06
N LEU A 116 16.63 0.46 2.89
CA LEU A 116 17.16 0.93 1.61
C LEU A 116 16.61 2.33 1.26
N ASP A 117 15.30 2.54 1.41
CA ASP A 117 14.63 3.82 1.13
C ASP A 117 15.14 4.93 2.05
N ARG A 118 15.60 4.58 3.26
CA ARG A 118 16.26 5.49 4.23
C ARG A 118 17.76 5.65 4.00
N GLY A 119 18.30 5.11 2.90
CA GLY A 119 19.68 5.32 2.44
C GLY A 119 20.72 4.30 2.93
N ALA A 120 20.30 3.21 3.59
CA ALA A 120 21.23 2.17 4.01
C ALA A 120 21.74 1.32 2.81
N THR A 121 22.92 0.73 2.98
CA THR A 121 23.31 -0.44 2.18
C THR A 121 22.73 -1.68 2.82
N VAL A 122 21.87 -2.41 2.11
CA VAL A 122 21.15 -3.56 2.70
C VAL A 122 21.69 -4.88 2.15
N THR A 123 21.98 -5.82 3.04
CA THR A 123 22.18 -7.23 2.69
C THR A 123 20.98 -8.02 3.17
N LEU A 124 20.26 -8.67 2.26
CA LEU A 124 19.10 -9.50 2.58
C LEU A 124 19.48 -10.98 2.42
N ILE A 125 19.50 -11.71 3.54
CA ILE A 125 19.59 -13.18 3.52
C ILE A 125 18.16 -13.71 3.49
N SER A 126 17.76 -14.23 2.32
CA SER A 126 16.43 -14.77 2.13
C SER A 126 16.40 -16.29 2.30
N GLY A 127 15.49 -16.77 3.14
CA GLY A 127 15.00 -18.14 3.10
C GLY A 127 14.17 -18.42 1.83
N PRO A 128 13.68 -19.65 1.64
CA PRO A 128 12.98 -20.05 0.43
C PRO A 128 11.60 -19.40 0.37
N THR A 129 11.52 -18.30 -0.37
CA THR A 129 10.29 -17.55 -0.67
C THR A 129 10.33 -17.05 -2.12
N ARG A 130 9.18 -16.60 -2.63
CA ARG A 130 9.05 -16.00 -3.99
C ARG A 130 9.02 -14.47 -3.96
N LEU A 131 9.29 -13.86 -2.80
CA LEU A 131 9.35 -12.41 -2.64
C LEU A 131 10.61 -11.84 -3.29
N GLN A 132 10.56 -10.58 -3.72
CA GLN A 132 11.64 -9.82 -4.37
C GLN A 132 11.74 -8.41 -3.79
#